data_AF-A0A285BHX5-F1
#
_entry.id   AF-A0A285BHX5-F1
#
_cell.length_a   1.000
_cell.length_b   1.000
_cell.length_c   1.000
_cell.angle_alpha   90.00
_cell.angle_beta   90.00
_cell.angle_gamma   90.00
#
_symmetry.space_group_name_H-M   'P 1'
#
loop_
_entity.id
_entity.type
_entity.pdbx_description
1 polymer ?
#
loop_
_entity_poly.entity_id
_entity_poly.type
_entity_poly.pdbx_seq_one_letter_code
_entity_poly.pdbx_strand_id
1 'polypeptide(L)'
;MKDERLEDLLLKEMFVIHRYLMKIGASSEDAEDIVQETICKAIEYIDSLDGEKISSWLFKVSINRYYNLYNKKKKEEIGLDDRILSSLHSDGMIEDHVLNEELKANVQKVLGLLKESYRTLLIFKYFIGLSYKEIGNILNLDESKVKTYLYRARIKFKELWEVLDYGR
;
A
#
# COMPACT_ATOMS: atom_id res chain seq x y z
N MET A 1 25.29 6.93 16.57
CA MET A 1 24.39 6.07 17.37
C MET A 1 22.94 6.55 17.46
N LYS A 2 22.62 7.83 17.70
CA LYS A 2 21.23 8.34 17.54
C LYS A 2 20.85 8.59 16.06
N ASP A 3 21.75 9.20 15.28
CA ASP A 3 21.57 9.40 13.83
C ASP A 3 21.47 8.08 13.06
N GLU A 4 22.41 7.18 13.27
CA GLU A 4 22.47 5.89 12.56
C GLU A 4 21.20 5.02 12.73
N ARG A 5 20.59 5.02 13.92
CA ARG A 5 19.32 4.30 14.15
C ARG A 5 18.13 4.95 13.45
N LEU A 6 18.21 6.26 13.24
CA LEU A 6 17.17 7.04 12.57
C LEU A 6 17.29 6.90 11.06
N GLU A 7 18.50 6.92 10.53
CA GLU A 7 18.79 6.61 9.12
C GLU A 7 18.31 5.21 8.76
N ASP A 8 18.64 4.19 9.58
CA ASP A 8 18.15 2.81 9.39
C ASP A 8 16.62 2.73 9.37
N LEU A 9 15.96 3.47 10.27
CA LEU A 9 14.51 3.55 10.32
C LEU A 9 13.96 4.18 9.03
N LEU A 10 14.49 5.33 8.61
CA LEU A 10 14.05 6.04 7.40
C LEU A 10 14.24 5.17 6.15
N LEU A 11 15.37 4.49 6.00
CA LEU A 11 15.64 3.57 4.89
C LEU A 11 14.68 2.38 4.88
N LYS A 12 14.42 1.78 6.05
CA LYS A 12 13.44 0.70 6.19
C LYS A 12 12.05 1.20 5.75
N GLU A 13 11.59 2.32 6.29
CA GLU A 13 10.25 2.86 5.99
C GLU A 13 10.13 3.25 4.51
N MET A 14 11.17 3.83 3.91
CA MET A 14 11.23 4.13 2.48
C MET A 14 10.97 2.89 1.61
N PHE A 15 11.64 1.76 1.89
CA PHE A 15 11.43 0.53 1.12
C PHE A 15 10.02 -0.04 1.31
N VAL A 16 9.49 0.04 2.51
CA VAL A 16 8.14 -0.46 2.84
C VAL A 16 7.08 0.41 2.16
N ILE A 17 7.22 1.73 2.19
CA ILE A 17 6.33 2.69 1.53
C ILE A 17 6.38 2.51 0.02
N HIS A 18 7.57 2.42 -0.57
CA HIS A 18 7.72 2.19 -2.01
C HIS A 18 6.95 0.95 -2.46
N ARG A 19 7.16 -0.19 -1.78
CA ARG A 19 6.42 -1.43 -2.07
C ARG A 19 4.92 -1.29 -1.88
N TYR A 20 4.47 -0.54 -0.88
CA TYR A 20 3.05 -0.25 -0.69
C TYR A 20 2.47 0.54 -1.86
N LEU A 21 3.13 1.61 -2.28
CA LEU A 21 2.71 2.50 -3.37
C LEU A 21 2.60 1.73 -4.69
N MET A 22 3.63 0.95 -5.03
CA MET A 22 3.59 0.06 -6.19
C MET A 22 2.41 -0.91 -6.12
N LYS A 23 2.12 -1.46 -4.94
CA LYS A 23 1.05 -2.45 -4.78
C LYS A 23 -0.34 -1.86 -4.94
N ILE A 24 -0.53 -0.59 -4.58
CA ILE A 24 -1.81 0.12 -4.77
C ILE A 24 -1.95 0.76 -6.16
N GLY A 25 -0.93 0.67 -7.02
CA GLY A 25 -0.99 1.04 -8.43
C GLY A 25 -0.27 2.34 -8.79
N ALA A 26 0.71 2.80 -8.00
CA ALA A 26 1.64 3.84 -8.44
C ALA A 26 2.56 3.32 -9.56
N SER A 27 2.97 4.19 -10.49
CA SER A 27 4.11 3.88 -11.37
C SER A 27 5.41 3.86 -10.55
N SER A 28 6.47 3.25 -11.09
CA SER A 28 7.80 3.27 -10.44
C SER A 28 8.25 4.70 -10.17
N GLU A 29 8.13 5.57 -11.17
CA GLU A 29 8.49 6.99 -11.09
C GLU A 29 7.68 7.73 -10.01
N ASP A 30 6.35 7.58 -10.00
CA ASP A 30 5.50 8.20 -8.97
C ASP A 30 5.87 7.68 -7.57
N ALA A 31 6.12 6.37 -7.43
CA ALA A 31 6.45 5.77 -6.15
C ALA A 31 7.81 6.27 -5.62
N GLU A 32 8.81 6.36 -6.48
CA GLU A 32 10.14 6.90 -6.17
C GLU A 32 10.04 8.37 -5.76
N ASP A 33 9.34 9.19 -6.54
CA ASP A 33 9.15 10.62 -6.24
C ASP A 33 8.44 10.84 -4.91
N ILE A 34 7.30 10.16 -4.70
CA ILE A 34 6.53 10.28 -3.45
C ILE A 34 7.42 9.92 -2.24
N VAL A 35 8.21 8.86 -2.35
CA VAL A 35 9.10 8.41 -1.28
C VAL A 35 10.19 9.44 -1.03
N GLN A 36 10.93 9.85 -2.05
CA GLN A 36 12.01 10.83 -1.92
C GLN A 36 11.51 12.13 -1.28
N GLU A 37 10.42 12.68 -1.80
CA GLU A 37 9.88 13.93 -1.28
C GLU A 37 9.29 13.78 0.13
N THR A 38 8.84 12.57 0.52
CA THR A 38 8.41 12.29 1.90
C THR A 38 9.62 12.28 2.84
N ILE A 39 10.72 11.66 2.44
CA ILE A 39 11.96 11.58 3.23
C ILE A 39 12.61 12.96 3.37
N CYS A 40 12.68 13.75 2.29
CA CYS A 40 13.20 15.12 2.35
C CYS A 40 12.43 15.94 3.40
N LYS A 41 11.09 15.87 3.41
CA LYS A 41 10.28 16.51 4.44
C LYS A 41 10.54 15.92 5.83
N ALA A 42 10.72 14.60 5.95
CA ALA A 42 11.03 13.99 7.24
C ALA A 42 12.32 14.56 7.84
N ILE A 43 13.36 14.72 7.00
CA ILE A 43 14.65 15.32 7.38
C ILE A 43 14.47 16.79 7.78
N GLU A 44 13.68 17.57 7.04
CA GLU A 44 13.39 18.97 7.37
C GLU A 44 12.72 19.14 8.75
N TYR A 45 11.85 18.20 9.12
CA TYR A 45 11.09 18.25 10.38
C TYR A 45 11.65 17.33 11.47
N ILE A 46 12.84 16.77 11.27
CA ILE A 46 13.32 15.62 12.06
C ILE A 46 13.44 15.93 13.55
N ASP A 47 13.87 17.14 13.91
CA ASP A 47 13.99 17.59 15.30
C ASP A 47 12.64 17.78 16.01
N SER A 48 11.56 17.93 15.23
CA SER A 48 10.19 18.12 15.73
C SER A 48 9.35 16.85 15.68
N LEU A 49 9.83 15.79 15.02
CA LEU A 49 9.12 14.54 14.88
C LEU A 49 9.38 13.64 16.10
N ASP A 50 8.28 13.22 16.74
CA ASP A 50 8.30 12.19 17.76
C ASP A 50 8.75 10.87 17.13
N GLY A 51 9.88 10.32 17.59
CA GLY A 51 10.49 9.10 17.06
C GLY A 51 9.55 7.90 17.00
N GLU A 52 8.57 7.82 17.91
CA GLU A 52 7.57 6.75 17.90
C GLU A 52 6.49 6.93 16.82
N LYS A 53 6.32 8.16 16.31
CA LYS A 53 5.29 8.53 15.32
C LYS A 53 5.85 8.73 13.92
N ILE A 54 7.17 8.66 13.73
CA ILE A 54 7.82 8.86 12.42
C ILE A 54 7.23 7.92 11.37
N SER A 55 7.14 6.62 11.64
CA SER A 55 6.58 5.65 10.68
C SER A 55 5.15 6.00 10.27
N SER A 56 4.28 6.31 11.23
CA SER A 56 2.89 6.70 10.97
C SER A 56 2.79 7.98 10.14
N TRP A 57 3.65 8.94 10.44
CA TRP A 57 3.72 10.21 9.73
C TRP A 57 4.19 10.01 8.29
N LEU A 58 5.27 9.26 8.07
CA LEU A 58 5.81 8.94 6.75
C LEU A 58 4.73 8.29 5.88
N PHE A 59 4.09 7.24 6.39
CA PHE A 59 2.99 6.58 5.68
C PHE A 59 1.83 7.53 5.38
N LYS A 60 1.39 8.32 6.35
CA LYS A 60 0.29 9.28 6.15
C LYS A 60 0.63 10.28 5.04
N VAL A 61 1.84 10.84 5.05
CA VAL A 61 2.30 11.80 4.04
C VAL A 61 2.36 11.13 2.67
N SER A 62 3.02 9.98 2.54
CA SER A 62 3.16 9.29 1.25
C SER A 62 1.81 8.85 0.67
N ILE A 63 0.92 8.31 1.50
CA ILE A 63 -0.42 7.87 1.07
C ILE A 63 -1.27 9.05 0.61
N ASN A 64 -1.26 10.16 1.36
CA ASN A 64 -2.00 11.36 0.96
C ASN A 64 -1.49 11.91 -0.38
N ARG A 65 -0.17 11.92 -0.59
CA ARG A 65 0.43 12.34 -1.87
C ARG A 65 0.00 11.44 -3.00
N TYR A 66 0.06 10.13 -2.82
CA TYR A 66 -0.40 9.16 -3.81
C TYR A 66 -1.85 9.43 -4.21
N TYR A 67 -2.77 9.56 -3.26
CA TYR A 67 -4.17 9.79 -3.61
C TYR A 67 -4.42 11.17 -4.22
N ASN A 68 -3.65 12.19 -3.85
CA ASN A 68 -3.72 13.48 -4.51
C ASN A 68 -3.30 13.38 -5.98
N LEU A 69 -2.19 12.68 -6.27
CA LEU A 69 -1.72 12.43 -7.63
C LEU A 69 -2.70 11.56 -8.42
N TYR A 70 -3.17 10.46 -7.84
CA TYR A 70 -4.16 9.56 -8.44
C TYR A 70 -5.46 10.30 -8.78
N ASN A 71 -6.01 11.10 -7.86
CA ASN A 71 -7.23 11.87 -8.11
C ASN A 71 -7.02 12.96 -9.16
N LYS A 72 -5.83 13.54 -9.26
CA LYS A 72 -5.48 14.50 -10.31
C LYS A 72 -5.44 13.82 -11.68
N LYS A 73 -4.70 12.71 -11.80
CA LYS A 73 -4.63 11.90 -13.03
C LYS A 73 -6.00 11.39 -13.47
N LYS A 74 -6.81 10.88 -12.53
CA LYS A 74 -8.19 10.46 -12.80
C LYS A 74 -9.07 11.61 -13.32
N LYS A 75 -8.94 12.82 -12.78
CA LYS A 75 -9.67 14.00 -13.27
C LYS A 75 -9.24 14.40 -14.69
N GLU A 76 -7.97 14.20 -15.03
CA GLU A 76 -7.42 14.45 -16.36
C GLU A 76 -7.84 13.34 -17.35
N GLU A 77 -7.95 12.09 -16.90
CA GLU A 77 -8.43 10.94 -17.68
C GLU A 77 -9.95 10.92 -17.92
N ILE A 78 -10.76 11.64 -17.14
CA ILE A 78 -12.23 11.74 -17.37
C ILE A 78 -12.59 12.43 -18.72
N GLY A 79 -11.60 12.88 -19.50
CA GLY A 79 -11.76 13.24 -20.91
C GLY A 79 -11.62 12.09 -21.93
N LEU A 80 -11.15 10.90 -21.52
CA LEU A 80 -10.94 9.73 -22.38
C LEU A 80 -11.21 8.46 -21.56
N ASP A 81 -12.41 7.91 -21.72
CA ASP A 81 -12.83 6.68 -21.03
C ASP A 81 -11.96 5.46 -21.40
N ASP A 82 -11.90 4.51 -20.47
CA ASP A 82 -11.29 3.17 -20.57
C ASP A 82 -9.75 3.01 -20.59
N ARG A 83 -9.06 3.26 -19.46
CA ARG A 83 -7.71 2.69 -19.20
C ARG A 83 -7.43 2.23 -17.77
N ILE A 84 -8.41 1.68 -17.06
CA ILE A 84 -8.13 0.96 -15.81
C ILE A 84 -7.96 -0.53 -16.13
N LEU A 85 -6.85 -0.92 -16.77
CA LEU A 85 -6.41 -2.34 -16.79
C LEU A 85 -4.98 -2.62 -17.33
N SER A 86 -4.19 -1.64 -17.76
CA SER A 86 -3.01 -1.94 -18.60
C SER A 86 -1.61 -1.71 -17.98
N SER A 87 -1.43 -1.44 -16.69
CA SER A 87 -0.09 -1.10 -16.15
C SER A 87 0.67 -2.22 -15.43
N LEU A 88 0.27 -3.49 -15.53
CA LEU A 88 0.94 -4.57 -14.80
C LEU A 88 1.24 -5.79 -15.68
N HIS A 89 2.08 -5.61 -16.69
CA HIS A 89 2.77 -6.72 -17.37
C HIS A 89 4.28 -6.46 -17.42
N SER A 90 5.01 -7.14 -16.53
CA SER A 90 6.36 -7.69 -16.79
C SER A 90 6.82 -8.47 -15.55
N ASP A 91 6.94 -9.81 -15.61
CA ASP A 91 8.17 -10.49 -16.05
C ASP A 91 8.08 -12.03 -15.84
N GLY A 92 8.45 -12.79 -16.88
CA GLY A 92 9.09 -14.13 -16.82
C GLY A 92 8.30 -15.43 -16.60
N MET A 93 8.35 -16.32 -17.61
CA MET A 93 8.21 -17.80 -17.65
C MET A 93 6.81 -18.44 -17.71
N ILE A 94 6.69 -19.56 -18.43
CA ILE A 94 5.54 -19.95 -19.25
C ILE A 94 4.86 -21.22 -18.67
N GLU A 95 3.53 -21.24 -18.70
CA GLU A 95 2.56 -22.25 -18.20
C GLU A 95 2.13 -22.19 -16.72
N ASP A 96 3.00 -22.30 -15.71
CA ASP A 96 2.59 -22.13 -14.30
C ASP A 96 2.26 -20.65 -13.94
N HIS A 97 2.72 -19.71 -14.75
CA HIS A 97 2.49 -18.28 -14.55
C HIS A 97 1.09 -17.82 -14.96
N VAL A 98 0.41 -18.51 -15.89
CA VAL A 98 -0.89 -18.06 -16.41
C VAL A 98 -1.98 -18.19 -15.34
N LEU A 99 -2.04 -19.33 -14.64
CA LEU A 99 -2.94 -19.52 -13.49
C LEU A 99 -2.62 -18.52 -12.37
N ASN A 100 -1.34 -18.21 -12.19
CA ASN A 100 -0.88 -17.29 -11.16
C ASN A 100 -1.20 -15.83 -11.51
N GLU A 101 -1.19 -15.46 -12.80
CA GLU A 101 -1.59 -14.14 -13.29
C GLU A 101 -3.09 -13.91 -13.21
N GLU A 102 -3.92 -14.90 -13.58
CA GLU A 102 -5.38 -14.82 -13.38
C GLU A 102 -5.74 -14.71 -11.90
N LEU A 103 -5.11 -15.53 -11.05
CA LEU A 103 -5.30 -15.44 -9.60
C LEU A 103 -4.86 -14.07 -9.06
N LYS A 104 -3.71 -13.55 -9.51
CA LYS A 104 -3.24 -12.20 -9.14
C LYS A 104 -4.23 -11.13 -9.59
N ALA A 105 -4.74 -11.20 -10.82
CA ALA A 105 -5.72 -10.25 -11.35
C ALA A 105 -7.02 -10.29 -10.54
N ASN A 106 -7.51 -11.49 -10.21
CA ASN A 106 -8.68 -11.68 -9.37
C ASN A 106 -8.48 -11.10 -7.97
N VAL A 107 -7.33 -11.36 -7.33
CA VAL A 107 -6.97 -10.77 -6.02
C VAL A 107 -6.94 -9.25 -6.10
N GLN A 108 -6.34 -8.67 -7.14
CA GLN A 108 -6.32 -7.22 -7.31
C GLN A 108 -7.71 -6.63 -7.48
N LYS A 109 -8.58 -7.29 -8.25
CA LYS A 109 -9.97 -6.88 -8.44
C LYS A 109 -10.74 -6.90 -7.12
N VAL A 110 -10.62 -7.97 -6.34
CA VAL A 110 -11.28 -8.05 -5.01
C VAL A 110 -10.73 -6.99 -4.06
N LEU A 111 -9.41 -6.77 -4.02
CA LEU A 111 -8.81 -5.70 -3.24
C LEU A 111 -9.36 -4.32 -3.66
N GLY A 112 -9.53 -4.09 -4.96
CA GLY A 112 -10.08 -2.84 -5.51
C GLY A 112 -11.52 -2.55 -5.09
N LEU A 113 -12.32 -3.58 -4.80
CA LEU A 113 -13.71 -3.46 -4.35
C LEU A 113 -13.85 -3.27 -2.83
N LEU A 114 -12.80 -3.54 -2.06
CA LEU A 114 -12.82 -3.31 -0.63
C LEU A 114 -12.77 -1.82 -0.31
N LYS A 115 -13.42 -1.45 0.80
CA LYS A 115 -13.17 -0.13 1.39
C LYS A 115 -11.69 0.02 1.68
N GLU A 116 -11.19 1.24 1.51
CA GLU A 116 -9.77 1.55 1.57
C GLU A 116 -9.09 1.02 2.85
N SER A 117 -9.69 1.26 4.01
CA SER A 117 -9.15 0.78 5.29
C SER A 117 -8.95 -0.74 5.36
N TYR A 118 -9.83 -1.53 4.74
CA TYR A 118 -9.67 -3.00 4.68
C TYR A 118 -8.62 -3.42 3.67
N ARG A 119 -8.60 -2.79 2.49
CA ARG A 119 -7.56 -3.00 1.48
C ARG A 119 -6.17 -2.74 2.05
N THR A 120 -5.96 -1.60 2.70
CA THR A 120 -4.69 -1.22 3.33
C THR A 120 -4.23 -2.25 4.37
N LEU A 121 -5.12 -2.68 5.26
CA LEU A 121 -4.80 -3.69 6.28
C LEU A 121 -4.35 -5.02 5.67
N LEU A 122 -5.01 -5.49 4.60
CA LEU A 122 -4.64 -6.73 3.92
C LEU A 122 -3.31 -6.59 3.18
N ILE A 123 -3.08 -5.45 2.51
CA ILE A 123 -1.80 -5.17 1.83
C ILE A 123 -0.66 -5.15 2.84
N PHE A 124 -0.79 -4.37 3.91
CA PHE A 124 0.21 -4.29 4.98
C PHE A 124 0.53 -5.66 5.56
N LYS A 125 -0.50 -6.48 5.84
CA LYS A 125 -0.26 -7.78 6.48
C LYS A 125 0.36 -8.82 5.55
N TYR A 126 -0.16 -8.95 4.33
CA TYR A 126 0.12 -10.12 3.49
C TYR A 126 1.09 -9.87 2.36
N PHE A 127 1.14 -8.64 1.84
CA PHE A 127 2.03 -8.30 0.73
C PHE A 127 3.31 -7.64 1.22
N ILE A 128 3.20 -6.82 2.27
CA ILE A 128 4.35 -6.15 2.87
C ILE A 128 4.94 -6.98 4.01
N GLY A 129 4.11 -7.76 4.70
CA GLY A 129 4.57 -8.66 5.77
C GLY A 129 4.69 -7.99 7.15
N LEU A 130 4.01 -6.87 7.38
CA LEU A 130 4.09 -6.15 8.65
C LEU A 130 3.48 -6.94 9.82
N SER A 131 4.07 -6.77 11.00
CA SER A 131 3.51 -7.26 12.26
C SER A 131 2.26 -6.46 12.65
N TYR A 132 1.41 -7.02 13.53
CA TYR A 132 0.24 -6.29 14.03
C TYR A 132 0.63 -5.01 14.77
N LYS A 133 1.78 -5.02 15.46
CA LYS A 133 2.34 -3.86 16.16
C LYS A 133 2.76 -2.77 15.17
N GLU A 134 3.50 -3.12 14.12
CA GLU A 134 3.91 -2.16 13.08
C GLU A 134 2.70 -1.54 12.38
N ILE A 135 1.69 -2.35 12.03
CA ILE A 135 0.44 -1.85 11.45
C ILE A 135 -0.28 -0.91 12.44
N GLY A 136 -0.31 -1.26 13.72
CA GLY A 136 -0.91 -0.46 14.77
C GLY A 136 -0.23 0.88 14.92
N ASN A 137 1.11 0.90 14.93
CA ASN A 137 1.90 2.13 14.94
C ASN A 137 1.55 2.99 13.72
N ILE A 138 1.63 2.44 12.50
CA ILE A 138 1.37 3.16 11.26
C ILE A 138 -0.03 3.77 11.23
N LEU A 139 -1.05 3.00 11.64
CA LEU A 139 -2.45 3.42 11.58
C LEU A 139 -2.93 4.14 12.85
N ASN A 140 -2.06 4.31 13.85
CA ASN A 140 -2.40 4.81 15.17
C ASN A 140 -3.57 4.04 15.82
N LEU A 141 -3.46 2.71 15.80
CA LEU A 141 -4.43 1.76 16.35
C LEU A 141 -3.76 0.80 17.34
N ASP A 142 -4.49 0.40 18.37
CA ASP A 142 -4.06 -0.68 19.25
C ASP A 142 -3.96 -2.00 18.48
N GLU A 143 -3.01 -2.86 18.86
CA GLU A 143 -2.79 -4.16 18.20
C GLU A 143 -4.07 -5.03 18.20
N SER A 144 -4.88 -4.95 19.25
CA SER A 144 -6.17 -5.62 19.35
C SER A 144 -7.20 -5.13 18.32
N LYS A 145 -7.23 -3.82 18.05
CA LYS A 145 -8.05 -3.21 17.00
C LYS A 145 -7.57 -3.64 15.62
N VAL A 146 -6.25 -3.68 15.40
CA VAL A 146 -5.68 -4.19 14.14
C VAL A 146 -6.13 -5.62 13.88
N LYS A 147 -6.02 -6.53 14.86
CA LYS A 147 -6.47 -7.93 14.73
C LYS A 147 -7.96 -8.01 14.37
N THR A 148 -8.78 -7.23 15.07
CA THR A 148 -10.23 -7.17 14.84
C THR A 148 -10.56 -6.66 13.43
N TYR A 149 -9.93 -5.59 12.99
CA TYR A 149 -10.18 -5.02 11.67
C TYR A 149 -9.64 -5.90 10.55
N LEU A 150 -8.49 -6.54 10.74
CA LEU A 150 -7.94 -7.49 9.78
C LEU A 150 -8.85 -8.71 9.63
N TYR A 151 -9.41 -9.22 10.73
CA TYR A 151 -10.41 -10.29 10.68
C TYR A 151 -11.63 -9.89 9.84
N ARG A 152 -12.20 -8.70 10.09
CA ARG A 152 -13.32 -8.16 9.29
C ARG A 152 -12.94 -7.96 7.81
N ALA A 153 -11.72 -7.50 7.54
CA ALA A 153 -11.21 -7.34 6.18
C ALA A 153 -11.11 -8.68 5.44
N ARG A 154 -10.64 -9.75 6.10
CA ARG A 154 -10.58 -11.10 5.52
C ARG A 154 -11.96 -11.66 5.21
N ILE A 155 -12.92 -11.49 6.13
CA ILE A 155 -14.32 -11.88 5.88
C ILE A 155 -14.83 -11.15 4.64
N LYS A 156 -14.65 -9.83 4.57
CA LYS A 156 -15.17 -9.06 3.45
C LYS A 156 -14.50 -9.42 2.13
N PHE A 157 -13.20 -9.71 2.16
CA PHE A 157 -12.48 -10.22 1.00
C PHE A 157 -13.08 -11.55 0.53
N LYS A 158 -13.30 -12.49 1.46
CA LYS A 158 -13.89 -13.81 1.15
C LYS A 158 -15.30 -13.68 0.56
N GLU A 159 -16.16 -12.84 1.15
CA GLU A 159 -17.50 -12.59 0.61
C GLU A 159 -17.45 -12.10 -0.85
N LEU A 160 -16.58 -11.13 -1.15
CA LEU A 160 -16.42 -10.61 -2.50
C LEU A 160 -15.81 -11.63 -3.46
N TRP A 161 -14.89 -12.46 -2.96
CA TRP A 161 -14.27 -13.56 -3.71
C TRP A 161 -15.30 -14.60 -4.15
N GLU A 162 -16.21 -14.98 -3.25
CA GLU A 162 -17.30 -15.93 -3.52
C GLU A 162 -18.34 -15.33 -4.47
N VAL A 163 -18.71 -14.06 -4.29
CA VAL A 163 -19.67 -13.37 -5.18
C VAL A 163 -19.17 -13.27 -6.62
N LEU A 164 -17.87 -13.15 -6.83
CA LEU A 164 -17.24 -13.10 -8.16
C LEU A 164 -16.96 -14.48 -8.75
N ASP A 165 -17.40 -15.56 -8.08
CA ASP A 165 -17.23 -16.97 -8.45
C ASP A 165 -15.76 -17.40 -8.63
N TYR A 166 -14.82 -16.71 -7.98
CA TYR A 166 -13.39 -17.06 -8.01
C TYR A 166 -13.04 -18.25 -7.09
N GLY A 167 -14.04 -18.84 -6.43
CA GLY A 167 -13.87 -19.93 -5.46
C GLY A 167 -14.17 -21.33 -6.01
N ARG A 168 -14.36 -21.50 -7.33
CA ARG A 168 -14.57 -22.79 -7.99
C ARG A 168 -13.31 -23.31 -8.65
#